data_AF-A0A7T4YJ21-F1
#
_entry.id   AF-A0A7T4YJ21-F1
#
_cell.length_a   1.000
_cell.length_b   1.000
_cell.length_c   1.000
_cell.angle_alpha   90.00
_cell.angle_beta   90.00
_cell.angle_gamma   90.00
#
_symmetry.space_group_name_H-M   'P 1'
#
loop_
_entity.id
_entity.type
_entity.pdbx_description
1 polymer ?
#
loop_
_entity_poly.entity_id
_entity_poly.type
_entity_poly.pdbx_seq_one_letter_code
_entity_poly.pdbx_strand_id
1 'polypeptide(L)'
;MSARKVMKKGFTLVEILIVVVILGILAAIVIPQFTAASETAQASSAQSTLQTVRSQLELYRVQHNGDYPELTAASWAALTGKTNRDGTTTGTPSFGPYLPKPPVNPFTNGSVIGTDWTYDKATGVFKAQLPPAITAAEATSLGLDTTNDFVPATP
;
A
#
# COMPACT_ATOMS: atom_id res chain seq x y z
N MET A 1 -6.31 -66.28 -18.04
CA MET A 1 -5.97 -65.22 -17.06
C MET A 1 -7.21 -64.35 -16.87
N SER A 2 -7.87 -64.42 -15.71
CA SER A 2 -9.10 -63.63 -15.44
C SER A 2 -8.72 -62.27 -14.85
N ALA A 3 -9.01 -61.19 -15.57
CA ALA A 3 -8.72 -59.83 -15.14
C ALA A 3 -9.69 -59.42 -14.01
N ARG A 4 -9.16 -59.13 -12.83
CA ARG A 4 -9.94 -58.72 -11.66
C ARG A 4 -10.50 -57.31 -11.90
N LYS A 5 -11.83 -57.21 -12.12
CA LYS A 5 -12.54 -55.94 -12.26
C LYS A 5 -12.51 -55.18 -10.94
N VAL A 6 -11.70 -54.13 -10.85
CA VAL A 6 -11.69 -53.22 -9.70
C VAL A 6 -13.02 -52.45 -9.71
N MET A 7 -13.87 -52.68 -8.70
CA MET A 7 -15.09 -51.88 -8.53
C MET A 7 -14.68 -50.47 -8.09
N LYS A 8 -14.92 -49.47 -8.95
CA LYS A 8 -14.78 -48.07 -8.59
C LYS A 8 -15.88 -47.73 -7.56
N LYS A 9 -15.50 -47.43 -6.32
CA LYS A 9 -16.40 -46.83 -5.34
C LYS A 9 -16.69 -45.39 -5.78
N GLY A 10 -17.96 -45.06 -5.98
CA GLY A 10 -18.40 -43.69 -6.24
C GLY A 10 -18.59 -42.92 -4.93
N PHE A 11 -18.29 -41.62 -4.94
CA PHE A 11 -18.61 -40.72 -3.83
C PHE A 11 -20.12 -40.62 -3.64
N THR A 12 -20.58 -40.59 -2.38
CA THR A 12 -21.99 -40.36 -2.08
C THR A 12 -22.30 -38.86 -2.14
N LEU A 13 -23.51 -38.50 -2.59
CA LEU A 13 -23.95 -37.09 -2.60
C LEU A 13 -23.97 -36.50 -1.19
N VAL A 14 -24.29 -37.32 -0.18
CA VAL A 14 -24.33 -36.91 1.23
C VAL A 14 -22.93 -36.57 1.75
N GLU A 15 -21.89 -37.29 1.33
CA GLU A 15 -20.49 -36.97 1.69
C GLU A 15 -20.09 -35.59 1.19
N ILE A 16 -20.37 -35.30 -0.08
CA ILE A 16 -20.03 -33.99 -0.65
C ILE A 16 -20.87 -32.89 -0.01
N LEU A 17 -22.14 -33.14 0.30
CA LEU A 17 -23.03 -32.19 0.98
C LEU A 17 -22.49 -31.77 2.36
N ILE A 18 -22.12 -32.73 3.21
CA ILE A 18 -21.61 -32.43 4.55
C ILE A 18 -20.29 -31.65 4.47
N VAL A 19 -19.41 -32.01 3.53
CA VAL A 19 -18.12 -31.33 3.35
C VAL A 19 -18.31 -29.87 2.95
N VAL A 20 -19.18 -29.56 1.98
CA VAL A 20 -19.40 -28.16 1.57
C VAL A 20 -20.08 -27.34 2.66
N VAL A 21 -20.93 -27.96 3.49
CA VAL A 21 -21.54 -27.28 4.64
C VAL A 21 -20.48 -26.89 5.68
N ILE A 22 -19.58 -27.81 6.03
CA ILE A 22 -18.49 -27.52 6.97
C ILE A 22 -17.54 -26.46 6.40
N LEU A 23 -17.15 -26.58 5.12
CA LEU A 23 -16.32 -25.58 4.45
C LEU A 23 -17.00 -24.20 4.41
N GLY A 24 -18.32 -24.15 4.22
CA GLY A 24 -19.10 -22.90 4.25
C GLY A 24 -19.07 -22.22 5.62
N ILE A 25 -19.25 -22.98 6.70
CA ILE A 25 -19.19 -22.44 8.07
C ILE A 25 -17.79 -21.91 8.39
N LEU A 26 -16.74 -22.67 8.04
CA LEU A 26 -15.36 -22.24 8.27
C LEU A 26 -15.01 -20.98 7.46
N ALA A 27 -15.42 -20.92 6.20
CA ALA A 27 -15.17 -19.76 5.34
C ALA A 27 -15.85 -18.49 5.90
N ALA A 28 -17.07 -18.59 6.42
CA ALA A 28 -17.81 -17.46 6.98
C ALA A 28 -17.10 -16.78 8.17
N ILE A 29 -16.35 -17.54 8.97
CA ILE A 29 -15.60 -17.02 10.13
C ILE A 29 -14.21 -16.52 9.71
N VAL A 30 -13.52 -17.27 8.85
CA VAL A 30 -12.11 -17.01 8.51
C VAL A 30 -11.95 -15.81 7.58
N ILE A 31 -12.83 -15.63 6.60
CA ILE A 31 -12.74 -14.54 5.61
C ILE A 31 -12.75 -13.13 6.26
N PRO A 32 -13.71 -12.77 7.14
CA PRO A 32 -13.70 -11.45 7.76
C PRO A 32 -12.48 -11.24 8.67
N GLN A 33 -12.08 -12.27 9.42
CA GLN A 33 -10.90 -12.20 10.29
C GLN A 33 -9.61 -11.96 9.48
N PHE A 34 -9.44 -12.67 8.36
CA PHE A 34 -8.27 -12.49 7.49
C PHE A 34 -8.23 -11.09 6.86
N THR A 35 -9.39 -10.57 6.45
CA THR A 35 -9.50 -9.24 5.85
C THR A 35 -9.06 -8.15 6.84
N ALA A 36 -9.58 -8.17 8.07
CA ALA A 36 -9.21 -7.20 9.11
C ALA A 36 -7.71 -7.28 9.49
N ALA A 37 -7.16 -8.49 9.56
CA ALA A 37 -5.73 -8.69 9.82
C ALA A 37 -4.87 -8.12 8.67
N SER A 38 -5.30 -8.31 7.43
CA SER A 38 -4.64 -7.76 6.25
C SER A 38 -4.65 -6.23 6.25
N GLU A 39 -5.78 -5.61 6.56
CA GLU A 39 -5.91 -4.14 6.66
C GLU A 39 -5.00 -3.56 7.74
N THR A 40 -4.91 -4.22 8.90
CA THR A 40 -4.02 -3.81 10.00
C THR A 40 -2.54 -3.90 9.60
N ALA A 41 -2.16 -4.94 8.85
CA ALA A 41 -0.81 -5.09 8.33
C ALA A 41 -0.49 -4.02 7.27
N GLN A 42 -1.44 -3.72 6.38
CA GLN A 42 -1.32 -2.64 5.39
C GLN A 42 -1.17 -1.28 6.07
N ALA A 43 -1.98 -0.99 7.10
CA ALA A 43 -1.90 0.22 7.91
C ALA A 43 -0.50 0.44 8.50
N SER A 44 0.03 -0.58 9.17
CA SER A 44 1.36 -0.53 9.80
C SER A 44 2.46 -0.32 8.76
N SER A 45 2.36 -1.00 7.62
CA SER A 45 3.30 -0.85 6.50
C SER A 45 3.25 0.56 5.88
N ALA A 46 2.05 1.12 5.72
CA ALA A 46 1.85 2.46 5.19
C ALA A 46 2.45 3.51 6.12
N GLN A 47 2.23 3.40 7.44
CA GLN A 47 2.81 4.32 8.43
C GLN A 47 4.34 4.30 8.39
N SER A 48 4.96 3.13 8.32
CA SER A 48 6.42 2.99 8.20
C SER A 48 6.95 3.64 6.91
N THR A 49 6.22 3.45 5.80
CA THR A 49 6.55 4.06 4.51
C THR A 49 6.41 5.58 4.56
N LEU A 50 5.34 6.10 5.16
CA LEU A 50 5.12 7.54 5.37
C LEU A 50 6.26 8.18 6.17
N GLN A 51 6.64 7.56 7.29
CA GLN A 51 7.74 8.06 8.12
C GLN A 51 9.06 8.10 7.34
N THR A 52 9.34 7.04 6.57
CA THR A 52 10.53 6.96 5.73
C THR A 52 10.54 8.08 4.70
N VAL A 53 9.47 8.23 3.92
CA VAL A 53 9.37 9.23 2.86
C VAL A 53 9.47 10.65 3.43
N ARG A 54 8.77 10.95 4.53
CA ARG A 54 8.83 12.26 5.19
C ARG A 54 10.25 12.60 5.66
N SER A 55 10.95 11.66 6.27
CA SER A 55 12.36 11.86 6.64
C SER A 55 13.24 12.18 5.43
N GLN A 56 12.99 11.55 4.29
CA GLN A 56 13.74 11.81 3.06
C GLN A 56 13.36 13.14 2.39
N LEU A 57 12.09 13.57 2.48
CA LEU A 57 11.64 14.88 2.03
C LEU A 57 12.31 16.00 2.82
N GLU A 58 12.41 15.86 4.15
CA GLU A 58 13.13 16.83 4.98
C GLU A 58 14.63 16.85 4.66
N LEU A 59 15.25 15.70 4.44
CA LEU A 59 16.65 15.63 4.04
C LEU A 59 16.88 16.30 2.68
N TYR A 60 15.99 16.06 1.72
CA TYR A 60 16.02 16.72 0.41
C TYR A 60 15.96 18.24 0.59
N ARG A 61 15.02 18.73 1.40
CA ARG A 61 14.80 20.15 1.67
C ARG A 61 16.06 20.86 2.18
N VAL A 62 16.76 20.24 3.12
CA VAL A 62 18.00 20.78 3.69
C VAL A 62 19.10 20.94 2.62
N GLN A 63 19.15 20.05 1.63
CA GLN A 63 20.18 20.04 0.60
C GLN A 63 19.82 20.92 -0.62
N HIS A 64 18.55 21.33 -0.75
CA HIS A 64 17.99 22.05 -1.89
C HIS A 64 17.40 23.40 -1.51
N ASN A 65 18.19 24.25 -0.86
CA ASN A 65 17.80 25.64 -0.53
C ASN A 65 16.52 25.82 0.30
N GLY A 66 16.03 24.76 0.96
CA GLY A 66 14.77 24.82 1.70
C GLY A 66 13.54 24.45 0.88
N ASP A 67 13.71 24.02 -0.38
CA ASP A 67 12.65 23.59 -1.27
C ASP A 67 12.43 22.07 -1.21
N TYR A 68 11.17 21.65 -1.18
CA TYR A 68 10.80 20.25 -1.32
C TYR A 68 10.82 19.80 -2.81
N PRO A 69 11.01 18.51 -3.09
CA PRO A 69 11.14 18.03 -4.46
C PRO A 69 9.86 18.22 -5.27
N GLU A 70 10.01 18.45 -6.57
CA GLU A 70 8.89 18.35 -7.49
C GLU A 70 8.59 16.87 -7.76
N LEU A 71 7.41 16.39 -7.34
CA LEU A 71 6.93 15.04 -7.64
C LEU A 71 5.70 15.14 -8.52
N THR A 72 5.70 14.40 -9.62
CA THR A 72 4.55 14.33 -10.55
C THR A 72 3.97 12.92 -10.54
N ALA A 73 2.78 12.74 -11.13
CA ALA A 73 1.96 11.53 -10.99
C ALA A 73 2.73 10.21 -11.15
N ALA A 74 3.74 10.12 -12.03
CA ALA A 74 4.54 8.91 -12.19
C ALA A 74 6.06 9.11 -12.00
N SER A 75 6.50 10.28 -11.52
CA SER A 75 7.92 10.59 -11.42
C SER A 75 8.36 10.79 -9.98
N TRP A 76 9.19 9.85 -9.54
CA TRP A 76 9.93 9.93 -8.28
C TRP A 76 11.39 10.35 -8.51
N ALA A 77 11.73 10.80 -9.72
CA ALA A 77 13.12 11.01 -10.15
C ALA A 77 13.92 11.95 -9.23
N ALA A 78 13.26 12.95 -8.63
CA ALA A 78 13.89 13.86 -7.68
C ALA A 78 14.36 13.17 -6.39
N LEU A 79 13.69 12.09 -5.98
CA LEU A 79 14.01 11.31 -4.77
C LEU A 79 14.78 10.02 -5.09
N THR A 80 14.54 9.38 -6.23
CA THR A 80 15.19 8.11 -6.62
C THR A 80 16.45 8.30 -7.45
N GLY A 81 16.61 9.47 -8.08
CA GLY A 81 17.82 9.88 -8.78
C GLY A 81 18.69 10.79 -7.91
N LYS A 82 19.79 11.24 -8.50
CA LYS A 82 20.59 12.32 -7.94
C LYS A 82 20.17 13.66 -8.53
N THR A 83 20.17 14.70 -7.70
CA THR A 83 19.74 16.05 -8.06
C THR A 83 20.77 17.07 -7.60
N ASN A 84 20.96 18.14 -8.37
CA ASN A 84 21.79 19.26 -7.96
C ASN A 84 21.03 20.15 -6.96
N ARG A 85 21.68 21.19 -6.45
CA ARG A 85 21.08 22.11 -5.46
C ARG A 85 19.76 22.77 -5.88
N ASP A 86 19.48 22.89 -7.19
CA ASP A 86 18.25 23.48 -7.73
C ASP A 86 17.20 22.41 -8.10
N GLY A 87 17.46 21.14 -7.80
CA GLY A 87 16.55 20.02 -8.03
C GLY A 87 16.58 19.46 -9.44
N THR A 88 17.52 19.89 -10.28
CA THR A 88 17.70 19.33 -11.64
C THR A 88 18.60 18.11 -11.62
N THR A 89 18.44 17.20 -12.57
CA THR A 89 19.25 15.98 -12.68
C THR A 89 20.61 16.20 -13.36
N THR A 90 20.88 17.43 -13.82
CA THR A 90 22.07 17.82 -14.55
C THR A 90 22.78 18.94 -13.80
N GLY A 91 23.82 18.61 -13.04
CA GLY A 91 24.65 19.61 -12.35
C GLY A 91 25.48 19.07 -11.20
N THR A 92 26.34 19.93 -10.67
CA THR A 92 27.29 19.65 -9.57
C THR A 92 27.15 20.75 -8.51
N PRO A 93 27.21 20.47 -7.19
CA PRO A 93 27.25 19.14 -6.56
C PRO A 93 25.94 18.37 -6.77
N SER A 94 26.01 17.04 -6.68
CA SER A 94 24.88 16.14 -6.85
C SER A 94 24.59 15.44 -5.52
N PHE A 95 23.34 15.53 -5.07
CA PHE A 95 22.83 15.00 -3.81
C PHE A 95 21.93 13.78 -4.05
N GLY A 96 21.71 12.97 -3.01
CA GLY A 96 20.91 11.74 -3.10
C GLY A 96 21.64 10.54 -3.74
N PRO A 97 20.92 9.48 -4.12
CA PRO A 97 19.46 9.34 -4.06
C PRO A 97 18.95 9.24 -2.62
N TYR A 98 17.73 9.71 -2.40
CA TYR A 98 17.08 9.74 -1.08
C TYR A 98 16.23 8.50 -0.84
N LEU A 99 15.66 7.93 -1.92
CA LEU A 99 14.91 6.70 -1.89
C LEU A 99 15.52 5.69 -2.88
N PRO A 100 15.62 4.39 -2.52
CA PRO A 100 16.14 3.39 -3.44
C PRO A 100 15.17 3.03 -4.57
N LYS A 101 13.87 3.24 -4.36
CA LYS A 101 12.80 3.02 -5.35
C LYS A 101 11.55 3.82 -4.97
N PRO A 102 10.60 4.01 -5.90
CA PRO A 102 9.29 4.57 -5.58
C PRO A 102 8.59 3.76 -4.47
N PRO A 103 8.06 4.42 -3.42
CA PRO A 103 7.31 3.75 -2.37
C PRO A 103 5.95 3.28 -2.89
N VAL A 104 5.58 2.05 -2.54
CA VAL A 104 4.28 1.48 -2.91
C VAL A 104 3.33 1.65 -1.75
N ASN A 105 2.14 2.20 -2.01
CA ASN A 105 1.07 2.26 -1.05
C ASN A 105 0.50 0.84 -0.87
N PRO A 106 0.54 0.25 0.34
CA PRO A 106 0.09 -1.12 0.55
C PRO A 106 -1.43 -1.31 0.38
N PHE A 107 -2.24 -0.25 0.43
CA PHE A 107 -3.69 -0.34 0.23
C PHE A 107 -4.13 -0.34 -1.23
N THR A 108 -3.45 0.44 -2.08
CA THR A 108 -3.78 0.54 -3.51
C THR A 108 -2.83 -0.29 -4.38
N ASN A 109 -1.72 -0.76 -3.79
CA ASN A 109 -0.59 -1.41 -4.45
C ASN A 109 0.03 -0.56 -5.59
N GLY A 110 -0.12 0.76 -5.51
CA GLY A 110 0.37 1.72 -6.49
C GLY A 110 1.40 2.69 -5.91
N SER A 111 1.96 3.56 -6.75
CA SER A 111 3.00 4.54 -6.37
C SER A 111 2.76 5.93 -6.99
N VAL A 112 1.57 6.16 -7.54
CA VAL A 112 1.24 7.37 -8.29
C VAL A 112 0.93 8.52 -7.33
N ILE A 113 1.57 9.67 -7.53
CA ILE A 113 1.21 10.90 -6.81
C ILE A 113 -0.13 11.44 -7.34
N GLY A 114 -1.04 11.77 -6.44
CA GLY A 114 -2.42 12.16 -6.73
C GLY A 114 -3.42 11.00 -6.63
N THR A 115 -3.02 9.78 -6.97
CA THR A 115 -3.89 8.59 -6.93
C THR A 115 -3.62 7.71 -5.71
N ASP A 116 -2.36 7.35 -5.47
CA ASP A 116 -1.96 6.45 -4.38
C ASP A 116 -1.39 7.23 -3.19
N TRP A 117 -0.76 8.37 -3.47
CA TRP A 117 -0.15 9.24 -2.47
C TRP A 117 -0.59 10.68 -2.71
N THR A 118 -0.91 11.42 -1.66
CA THR A 118 -1.11 12.86 -1.74
C THR A 118 0.15 13.57 -1.28
N TYR A 119 0.63 14.52 -2.08
CA TYR A 119 1.83 15.28 -1.80
C TYR A 119 1.59 16.75 -2.11
N ASP A 120 1.95 17.62 -1.17
CA ASP A 120 1.99 19.07 -1.34
C ASP A 120 3.43 19.55 -1.23
N LYS A 121 3.98 20.05 -2.34
CA LYS A 121 5.35 20.56 -2.41
C LYS A 121 5.54 21.81 -1.53
N ALA A 122 4.54 22.68 -1.41
CA ALA A 122 4.71 23.93 -0.67
C ALA A 122 4.91 23.68 0.83
N THR A 123 4.26 22.64 1.35
CA THR A 123 4.26 22.32 2.78
C THR A 123 5.08 21.08 3.13
N GLY A 124 5.43 20.25 2.14
CA GLY A 124 6.06 18.94 2.35
C GLY A 124 5.09 17.88 2.88
N VAL A 125 3.81 18.20 2.99
CA VAL A 125 2.79 17.27 3.50
C VAL A 125 2.67 16.09 2.55
N PHE A 126 2.89 14.89 3.10
CA PHE A 126 2.82 13.63 2.39
C PHE A 126 1.89 12.68 3.12
N LYS A 127 0.87 12.18 2.42
CA LYS A 127 -0.21 11.32 2.95
C LYS A 127 -0.49 10.14 2.03
N ALA A 128 -0.97 9.03 2.58
CA ALA A 128 -1.40 7.86 1.82
C ALA A 128 -2.89 7.99 1.43
N GLN A 129 -3.23 7.66 0.18
CA GLN A 129 -4.62 7.55 -0.24
C GLN A 129 -5.19 6.19 0.20
N LEU A 130 -6.38 6.20 0.79
CA LEU A 130 -7.12 4.99 1.11
C LEU A 130 -8.02 4.58 -0.06
N PRO A 131 -8.22 3.28 -0.30
CA PRO A 131 -9.11 2.78 -1.35
C PRO A 131 -10.56 3.10 -0.99
N PRO A 132 -11.47 3.16 -1.98
CA PRO A 132 -12.89 3.47 -1.76
C PRO A 132 -13.60 2.51 -0.79
N ALA A 133 -13.08 1.29 -0.64
CA ALA A 133 -13.60 0.30 0.30
C ALA A 133 -13.34 0.64 1.78
N ILE A 134 -12.41 1.55 2.07
CA ILE A 134 -12.11 2.01 3.44
C ILE A 134 -12.60 3.44 3.57
N THR A 135 -13.76 3.58 4.21
CA THR A 135 -14.36 4.88 4.54
C THR A 135 -13.59 5.58 5.67
N ALA A 136 -13.86 6.87 5.89
CA ALA A 136 -13.27 7.61 7.01
C ALA A 136 -13.61 7.01 8.38
N ALA A 137 -14.81 6.43 8.54
CA ALA A 137 -15.23 5.76 9.77
C ALA A 137 -14.45 4.46 9.99
N GLU A 138 -14.28 3.66 8.95
CA GLU A 138 -13.48 2.42 9.01
C GLU A 138 -12.01 2.73 9.26
N ALA A 139 -11.45 3.74 8.61
CA ALA A 139 -10.08 4.22 8.86
C ALA A 139 -9.87 4.57 10.34
N THR A 140 -10.85 5.24 10.96
CA THR A 140 -10.78 5.57 12.40
C THR A 140 -10.83 4.31 13.26
N SER A 141 -11.66 3.32 12.91
CA SER A 141 -11.72 2.04 13.62
C SER A 141 -10.44 1.22 13.51
N LEU A 142 -9.68 1.39 12.43
CA LEU A 142 -8.35 0.82 12.21
C LEU A 142 -7.22 1.63 12.89
N GLY A 143 -7.55 2.73 13.58
CA GLY A 143 -6.57 3.59 14.24
C GLY A 143 -5.74 4.45 13.28
N LEU A 144 -6.22 4.66 12.05
CA LEU A 144 -5.56 5.51 11.06
C LEU A 144 -5.83 6.99 11.34
N ASP A 145 -4.78 7.81 11.33
CA ASP A 145 -4.89 9.26 11.43
C ASP A 145 -5.27 9.86 10.07
N THR A 146 -6.56 10.11 9.86
CA THR A 146 -7.10 10.74 8.65
C THR A 146 -6.84 12.26 8.59
N THR A 147 -6.33 12.85 9.67
CA THR A 147 -5.95 14.26 9.70
C THR A 147 -4.56 14.45 9.11
N ASN A 148 -3.59 13.63 9.52
CA ASN A 148 -2.19 13.84 9.16
C ASN A 148 -1.62 12.81 8.17
N ASP A 149 -2.08 11.56 8.20
CA ASP A 149 -1.38 10.46 7.53
C ASP A 149 -2.14 9.88 6.35
N PHE A 150 -3.47 9.81 6.47
CA PHE A 150 -4.31 9.12 5.49
C PHE A 150 -5.36 10.07 4.91
N VAL A 151 -5.61 9.94 3.62
CA VAL A 151 -6.71 10.62 2.93
C VAL A 151 -7.76 9.57 2.58
N PRO A 152 -9.00 9.68 3.08
CA PRO A 152 -10.10 8.83 2.63
C PRO A 152 -10.45 9.13 1.17
N ALA A 153 -10.87 8.11 0.41
CA ALA A 153 -11.44 8.33 -0.91
C ALA A 153 -12.66 9.27 -0.81
N THR A 154 -12.78 10.21 -1.75
CA THR A 154 -13.99 11.01 -1.90
C THR A 154 -15.15 10.09 -2.31
N PRO A 155 -16.35 10.24 -1.71
CA PRO A 155 -17.54 9.46 -2.08
C PRO A 155 -18.00 9.72 -3.52
#